data_AF-A0A846WX82-F1
#
_entry.id   AF-A0A846WX82-F1
#
_cell.length_a   1.000
_cell.length_b   1.000
_cell.length_c   1.000
_cell.angle_alpha   90.00
_cell.angle_beta   90.00
_cell.angle_gamma   90.00
#
_symmetry.space_group_name_H-M   'P 1'
#
loop_
_entity.id
_entity.type
_entity.pdbx_description
1 polymer ?
#
loop_
_entity_poly.entity_id
_entity_poly.type
_entity_poly.pdbx_seq_one_letter_code
_entity_poly.pdbx_strand_id
1 'polypeptide(L)'
;MSGWNNRPCSTVTTVYLAEALLVVAEGQQPPGLMPARQQMAVSLGWHIVLACFGVAFPTMIFVMRRRGIVRDGPVAMGLARRWAKVSAVLFAIGAVSGTILSFEMGLLWPGLMGRFGDVLGLPFAFEGLSFFVEAIFLGIYLYGWDRMPPRRHLLMLIPMGIAGVVGTFCVVSVNEVPPEP
;
A
#
# COMPACT_ATOMS: atom_id res chain seq x y z
N MET A 1 30.87 -61.75 -10.88
CA MET A 1 29.95 -60.90 -11.68
C MET A 1 30.16 -59.45 -11.25
N SER A 2 31.15 -58.82 -11.87
CA SER A 2 31.61 -57.45 -11.64
C SER A 2 31.02 -56.53 -12.71
N GLY A 3 30.35 -55.46 -12.33
CA GLY A 3 29.73 -54.52 -13.27
C GLY A 3 29.40 -53.18 -12.63
N TRP A 4 30.28 -52.65 -11.80
CA TRP A 4 30.17 -51.28 -11.29
C TRP A 4 30.77 -50.30 -12.31
N ASN A 5 29.87 -49.80 -13.15
CA ASN A 5 29.85 -48.57 -13.93
C ASN A 5 30.96 -47.52 -13.64
N ASN A 6 32.05 -47.55 -14.41
CA ASN A 6 33.10 -46.52 -14.46
C ASN A 6 32.68 -45.37 -15.40
N ARG A 7 31.76 -44.48 -14.99
CA ARG A 7 31.55 -43.22 -15.72
C ARG A 7 32.56 -42.16 -15.23
N PRO A 8 33.34 -41.54 -16.12
CA PRO A 8 34.37 -40.58 -15.73
C PRO A 8 33.75 -39.35 -15.05
N CYS A 9 34.32 -38.96 -13.91
CA CYS A 9 33.87 -37.85 -13.07
C CYS A 9 33.88 -36.47 -13.77
N SER A 10 34.50 -36.37 -14.96
CA SER A 10 34.58 -35.14 -15.76
C SER A 10 33.28 -34.79 -16.51
N THR A 11 32.42 -35.77 -16.79
CA THR A 11 31.19 -35.51 -17.56
C THR A 11 30.14 -34.78 -16.71
N VAL A 12 30.08 -35.06 -15.41
CA VAL A 12 29.09 -34.47 -14.50
C VAL A 12 29.37 -32.99 -14.27
N THR A 13 30.62 -32.61 -13.99
CA THR A 13 31.00 -31.20 -13.80
C THR A 13 30.83 -30.37 -15.08
N THR A 14 31.10 -30.96 -16.25
CA THR A 14 30.93 -30.28 -17.54
C THR A 14 29.46 -30.08 -17.90
N VAL A 15 28.57 -31.01 -17.54
CA VAL A 15 27.11 -30.85 -17.71
C VAL A 15 26.57 -29.76 -16.80
N TYR A 16 26.95 -29.73 -15.52
CA TYR A 16 26.52 -28.66 -14.61
C TYR A 16 27.07 -27.29 -15.00
N LEU A 17 28.31 -27.21 -15.48
CA LEU A 17 28.86 -25.97 -16.02
C LEU A 17 28.18 -25.55 -17.31
N ALA A 18 27.82 -26.48 -18.19
CA ALA A 18 27.10 -26.18 -19.42
C ALA A 18 25.65 -25.75 -19.16
N GLU A 19 24.95 -26.38 -18.21
CA GLU A 19 23.62 -25.94 -17.76
C GLU A 19 23.68 -24.59 -17.03
N ALA A 20 24.68 -24.38 -16.16
CA ALA A 20 24.90 -23.09 -15.52
C ALA A 20 25.26 -22.00 -16.55
N LEU A 21 26.05 -22.32 -17.58
CA LEU A 21 26.33 -21.40 -18.68
C LEU A 21 25.10 -21.16 -19.55
N LEU A 22 24.23 -22.15 -19.77
CA LEU A 22 22.96 -21.99 -20.50
C LEU A 22 21.98 -21.11 -19.73
N VAL A 23 21.88 -21.28 -18.41
CA VAL A 23 21.08 -20.41 -17.52
C VAL A 23 21.63 -18.99 -17.42
N VAL A 24 22.95 -18.81 -17.62
CA VAL A 24 23.57 -17.48 -17.68
C VAL A 24 23.51 -16.87 -19.09
N ALA A 25 23.55 -17.70 -20.15
CA ALA A 25 23.53 -17.27 -21.55
C ALA A 25 22.12 -16.99 -22.07
N GLU A 26 21.14 -17.78 -21.63
CA GLU A 26 19.73 -17.43 -21.76
C GLU A 26 19.37 -16.62 -20.52
N GLY A 27 19.18 -15.30 -20.65
CA GLY A 27 18.63 -14.46 -19.58
C GLY A 27 17.18 -14.80 -19.24
N GLN A 28 16.88 -16.07 -18.93
CA GLN A 28 15.56 -16.63 -18.72
C GLN A 28 15.12 -16.25 -17.32
N GLN A 29 14.55 -15.06 -17.23
CA GLN A 29 13.69 -14.68 -16.12
C GLN A 29 12.63 -15.78 -15.90
N PRO A 30 12.27 -16.12 -14.66
CA PRO A 30 11.23 -17.10 -14.38
C PRO A 30 9.97 -16.80 -15.21
N PRO A 31 9.30 -17.83 -15.75
CA PRO A 31 8.14 -17.63 -16.60
C PRO A 31 7.09 -16.79 -15.87
N GLY A 32 6.68 -15.67 -16.48
CA GLY A 32 5.71 -14.74 -15.88
C GLY A 32 6.30 -13.59 -15.05
N LEU A 33 7.62 -13.49 -14.87
CA LEU A 33 8.22 -12.40 -14.07
C LEU A 33 7.94 -11.00 -14.65
N MET A 34 8.08 -10.83 -15.97
CA MET A 34 7.80 -9.54 -16.62
C MET A 34 6.30 -9.13 -16.51
N PRO A 35 5.34 -10.02 -16.81
CA PRO A 35 3.93 -9.78 -16.52
C PRO A 35 3.65 -9.41 -15.05
N ALA A 36 4.25 -10.13 -14.09
CA ALA A 36 4.08 -9.86 -12.67
C ALA A 36 4.59 -8.46 -12.27
N ARG A 37 5.75 -8.04 -12.80
CA ARG A 37 6.30 -6.69 -12.59
C ARG A 37 5.40 -5.61 -13.18
N GLN A 38 4.88 -5.83 -14.39
CA GLN A 38 4.00 -4.87 -15.06
C GLN A 38 2.65 -4.73 -14.35
N GLN A 39 2.05 -5.86 -13.94
CA GLN A 39 0.80 -5.87 -13.20
C GLN A 39 0.94 -5.11 -11.87
N MET A 40 1.95 -5.45 -11.06
CA MET A 40 2.24 -4.77 -9.80
C MET A 40 2.55 -3.29 -10.01
N ALA A 41 3.27 -2.93 -11.08
CA ALA A 41 3.58 -1.53 -11.36
C ALA A 41 2.33 -0.70 -11.67
N VAL A 42 1.37 -1.25 -12.42
CA VAL A 42 0.12 -0.57 -12.77
C VAL A 42 -0.79 -0.43 -11.55
N SER A 43 -1.00 -1.50 -10.79
CA SER A 43 -1.84 -1.50 -9.59
C SER A 43 -1.27 -0.58 -8.50
N LEU A 44 0.04 -0.68 -8.23
CA LEU A 44 0.73 0.15 -7.25
C LEU A 44 0.75 1.60 -7.71
N GLY A 45 1.05 1.86 -8.98
CA GLY A 45 1.05 3.21 -9.54
C GLY A 45 -0.29 3.91 -9.38
N TRP A 46 -1.40 3.22 -9.66
CA TRP A 46 -2.74 3.76 -9.44
C TRP A 46 -3.05 3.97 -7.96
N HIS A 47 -2.71 3.00 -7.12
CA HIS A 47 -2.97 3.07 -5.69
C HIS A 47 -2.23 4.22 -5.01
N ILE A 48 -0.97 4.47 -5.36
CA ILE A 48 -0.17 5.56 -4.79
C ILE A 48 -0.79 6.93 -5.09
N VAL A 49 -1.33 7.14 -6.29
CA VAL A 49 -2.05 8.38 -6.62
C VAL A 49 -3.24 8.57 -5.68
N LEU A 50 -4.04 7.52 -5.46
CA LEU A 50 -5.18 7.56 -4.55
C LEU A 50 -4.76 7.73 -3.08
N ALA A 51 -3.68 7.07 -2.65
CA ALA A 51 -3.15 7.15 -1.30
C ALA A 51 -2.68 8.58 -0.97
N CYS A 52 -1.95 9.23 -1.89
CA CYS A 52 -1.56 10.64 -1.74
C CYS A 52 -2.76 11.56 -1.51
N PHE A 53 -3.84 11.34 -2.26
CA PHE A 53 -5.08 12.07 -2.05
C PHE A 53 -5.74 11.74 -0.71
N GLY A 54 -5.74 10.47 -0.30
CA GLY A 54 -6.21 10.00 1.00
C GLY A 54 -5.59 10.78 2.15
N VAL A 55 -4.27 10.97 2.14
CA VAL A 55 -3.53 11.69 3.19
C VAL A 55 -3.73 13.21 3.11
N ALA A 56 -3.84 13.77 1.90
CA ALA A 56 -3.94 15.21 1.70
C ALA A 56 -5.33 15.79 2.06
N PHE A 57 -6.41 15.09 1.72
CA PHE A 57 -7.77 15.60 1.91
C PHE A 57 -8.16 15.89 3.38
N PRO A 58 -7.85 15.06 4.39
CA PRO A 58 -8.15 15.33 5.78
C PRO A 58 -7.63 16.71 6.24
N THR A 59 -6.36 17.00 5.93
CA THR A 59 -5.71 18.26 6.32
C THR A 59 -6.30 19.46 5.57
N MET A 60 -6.58 19.30 4.27
CA MET A 60 -7.21 20.33 3.46
C MET A 60 -8.63 20.67 3.97
N ILE A 61 -9.44 19.65 4.26
CA ILE A 61 -10.80 19.81 4.81
C ILE A 61 -10.73 20.47 6.19
N PHE A 62 -9.76 20.10 7.02
CA PHE A 62 -9.52 20.72 8.33
C PHE A 62 -9.27 22.22 8.21
N VAL A 63 -8.37 22.64 7.31
CA VAL A 63 -8.08 24.07 7.08
C VAL A 63 -9.32 24.82 6.60
N MET A 64 -10.07 24.26 5.65
CA MET A 64 -11.29 24.88 5.12
C MET A 64 -12.39 24.99 6.19
N ARG A 65 -12.62 23.91 6.96
CA ARG A 65 -13.61 23.89 8.04
C ARG A 65 -13.23 24.87 9.16
N ARG A 66 -11.96 24.90 9.57
CA ARG A 66 -11.45 25.85 10.56
C ARG A 66 -11.64 27.30 10.09
N ARG A 67 -11.27 27.61 8.85
CA ARG A 67 -11.48 28.94 8.26
C ARG A 67 -12.96 29.32 8.20
N GLY A 68 -13.83 28.37 7.85
CA GLY A 68 -15.28 28.55 7.85
C GLY A 68 -15.84 28.90 9.23
N ILE A 69 -15.35 28.26 10.29
CA ILE A 69 -15.77 28.55 11.67
C ILE A 69 -15.23 29.89 12.19
N VAL A 70 -13.96 30.21 11.91
CA VAL A 70 -13.31 31.42 12.45
C VAL A 70 -13.76 32.70 11.72
N ARG A 71 -13.99 32.62 10.41
CA ARG A 71 -14.34 33.79 9.58
C ARG A 71 -15.80 33.81 9.11
N ASP A 72 -16.61 32.93 9.67
CA ASP A 72 -18.03 32.72 9.33
C ASP A 72 -18.33 32.72 7.82
N GLY A 73 -17.45 32.08 7.06
CA GLY A 73 -17.44 32.12 5.61
C GLY A 73 -18.28 30.99 5.00
N PRO A 74 -19.49 31.24 4.45
CA PRO A 74 -20.35 30.19 3.90
C PRO A 74 -19.68 29.44 2.73
N VAL A 75 -18.82 30.11 1.98
CA VAL A 75 -18.06 29.52 0.87
C VAL A 75 -17.07 28.46 1.36
N ALA A 76 -16.29 28.76 2.42
CA ALA A 76 -15.32 27.82 2.98
C ALA A 76 -16.02 26.60 3.61
N MET A 77 -17.17 26.82 4.22
CA MET A 77 -18.02 25.78 4.79
C MET A 77 -18.57 24.84 3.68
N GLY A 78 -19.06 25.43 2.58
CA GLY A 78 -19.52 24.69 1.41
C GLY A 78 -18.41 23.89 0.73
N LEU A 79 -17.21 24.47 0.61
CA LEU A 79 -16.02 23.79 0.10
C LEU A 79 -15.65 22.59 0.97
N ALA A 80 -15.55 22.77 2.29
CA ALA A 80 -15.25 21.67 3.21
C ALA A 80 -16.25 20.51 3.09
N ARG A 81 -17.54 20.81 2.91
CA ARG A 81 -18.59 19.78 2.72
C ARG A 81 -18.44 19.03 1.39
N ARG A 82 -18.15 19.75 0.30
CA ARG A 82 -17.96 19.15 -1.03
C ARG A 82 -16.72 18.26 -1.06
N TRP A 83 -15.61 18.77 -0.55
CA TRP A 83 -14.35 18.03 -0.50
C TRP A 83 -14.43 16.80 0.41
N ALA A 84 -15.19 16.84 1.49
CA ALA A 84 -15.43 15.65 2.32
C ALA A 84 -16.16 14.53 1.56
N LYS A 85 -17.13 14.86 0.71
CA LYS A 85 -17.80 13.86 -0.14
C LYS A 85 -16.85 13.29 -1.19
N VAL A 86 -16.03 14.13 -1.82
CA VAL A 86 -15.01 13.68 -2.79
C VAL A 86 -13.99 12.77 -2.12
N SER A 87 -13.49 13.17 -0.94
CA SER A 87 -12.58 12.38 -0.12
C SER A 87 -13.18 11.00 0.21
N ALA A 88 -14.47 10.92 0.57
CA ALA A 88 -15.15 9.66 0.84
C ALA A 88 -15.12 8.69 -0.35
N VAL A 89 -15.38 9.20 -1.55
CA VAL A 89 -15.38 8.39 -2.78
C VAL A 89 -13.97 7.91 -3.10
N LEU A 90 -12.98 8.80 -3.05
CA LEU A 90 -11.58 8.44 -3.32
C LEU A 90 -11.05 7.47 -2.28
N PHE A 91 -11.43 7.64 -1.02
CA PHE A 91 -11.07 6.74 0.06
C PHE A 91 -11.61 5.32 -0.17
N ALA A 92 -12.87 5.18 -0.61
CA ALA A 92 -13.45 3.88 -0.95
C ALA A 92 -12.72 3.19 -2.12
N ILE A 93 -12.36 3.93 -3.17
CA ILE A 93 -11.58 3.39 -4.31
C ILE A 93 -10.15 3.02 -3.85
N GLY A 94 -9.57 3.84 -2.97
CA GLY A 94 -8.29 3.56 -2.30
C GLY A 94 -8.33 2.24 -1.53
N ALA A 95 -9.38 2.01 -0.73
CA ALA A 95 -9.58 0.77 0.03
C ALA A 95 -9.53 -0.48 -0.85
N VAL A 96 -10.26 -0.43 -1.97
CA VAL A 96 -10.35 -1.55 -2.91
C VAL A 96 -9.01 -1.79 -3.59
N SER A 97 -8.33 -0.74 -4.04
CA SER A 97 -7.01 -0.88 -4.67
C SER A 97 -5.92 -1.37 -3.72
N GLY A 98 -5.94 -0.99 -2.44
CA GLY A 98 -5.01 -1.52 -1.44
C GLY A 98 -5.27 -3.00 -1.12
N THR A 99 -6.54 -3.41 -1.12
CA THR A 99 -6.91 -4.83 -1.00
C THR A 99 -6.35 -5.65 -2.15
N ILE A 100 -6.43 -5.12 -3.38
CA ILE A 100 -5.84 -5.77 -4.57
C ILE A 100 -4.33 -5.94 -4.40
N LEU A 101 -3.61 -4.89 -3.96
CA LEU A 101 -2.16 -4.97 -3.73
C LEU A 101 -1.77 -6.01 -2.68
N SER A 102 -2.57 -6.14 -1.62
CA SER A 102 -2.34 -7.14 -0.57
C SER A 102 -2.39 -8.56 -1.14
N PHE A 103 -3.33 -8.84 -2.05
CA PHE A 103 -3.38 -10.12 -2.77
C PHE A 103 -2.26 -10.27 -3.79
N GLU A 104 -1.94 -9.21 -4.53
CA GLU A 104 -0.86 -9.24 -5.53
C GLU A 104 0.51 -9.51 -4.91
N MET A 105 0.79 -8.98 -3.72
CA MET A 105 2.02 -9.32 -2.98
C MET A 105 2.10 -10.82 -2.66
N GLY A 106 0.99 -11.44 -2.24
CA GLY A 106 0.96 -12.87 -1.94
C GLY A 106 1.03 -13.76 -3.19
N LEU A 107 0.34 -13.38 -4.26
CA LEU A 107 0.21 -14.20 -5.48
C LEU A 107 1.41 -14.04 -6.43
N LEU A 108 1.90 -12.82 -6.63
CA LEU A 108 2.96 -12.52 -7.59
C LEU A 108 4.36 -12.63 -6.97
N TRP A 109 4.49 -12.48 -5.64
CA TRP A 109 5.77 -12.45 -4.94
C TRP A 109 5.85 -13.45 -3.77
N PRO A 110 5.54 -14.74 -3.97
CA PRO A 110 5.52 -15.73 -2.89
C PRO A 110 6.91 -15.94 -2.24
N GLY A 111 8.01 -15.79 -2.99
CA GLY A 111 9.36 -15.87 -2.45
C GLY A 111 9.72 -14.71 -1.50
N LEU A 112 9.22 -13.50 -1.80
CA LEU A 112 9.38 -12.33 -0.93
C LEU A 112 8.59 -12.51 0.36
N MET A 113 7.31 -12.85 0.24
CA MET A 113 6.41 -13.05 1.38
C MET A 113 6.80 -14.24 2.25
N GLY A 114 7.39 -15.30 1.67
CA GLY A 114 7.89 -16.44 2.44
C GLY A 114 9.13 -16.11 3.29
N ARG A 115 9.97 -15.16 2.86
CA ARG A 115 11.21 -14.80 3.57
C ARG A 115 11.05 -13.60 4.50
N PHE A 116 10.32 -12.58 4.08
CA PHE A 116 10.18 -11.30 4.80
C PHE A 116 8.76 -11.06 5.33
N GLY A 117 7.81 -11.99 5.13
CA GLY A 117 6.42 -11.83 5.52
C GLY A 117 6.20 -11.48 7.00
N ASP A 118 7.00 -12.06 7.89
CA ASP A 118 6.89 -11.79 9.34
C ASP A 118 7.26 -10.34 9.69
N VAL A 119 8.24 -9.77 9.00
CA VAL A 119 8.70 -8.38 9.20
C VAL A 119 7.79 -7.39 8.48
N LEU A 120 7.37 -7.72 7.25
CA LEU A 120 6.50 -6.88 6.43
C LEU A 120 5.06 -6.86 6.93
N GLY A 121 4.58 -7.96 7.51
CA GLY A 121 3.20 -8.08 7.96
C GLY A 121 2.83 -7.09 9.06
N LEU A 122 3.76 -6.77 9.96
CA LEU A 122 3.53 -5.84 11.07
C LEU A 122 3.21 -4.40 10.61
N PRO A 123 4.05 -3.73 9.79
CA PRO A 123 3.73 -2.40 9.28
C PRO A 123 2.47 -2.40 8.40
N PHE A 124 2.20 -3.43 7.59
CA PHE A 124 0.94 -3.53 6.83
C PHE A 124 -0.28 -3.68 7.75
N ALA A 125 -0.17 -4.40 8.87
CA ALA A 125 -1.25 -4.48 9.85
C ALA A 125 -1.52 -3.12 10.52
N PHE A 126 -0.46 -2.36 10.86
CA PHE A 126 -0.61 -1.01 11.42
C PHE A 126 -1.14 0.00 10.40
N GLU A 127 -0.75 -0.12 9.13
CA GLU A 127 -1.38 0.64 8.05
C GLU A 127 -2.87 0.34 7.99
N GLY A 128 -3.28 -0.93 7.93
CA GLY A 128 -4.68 -1.33 7.87
C GLY A 128 -5.50 -0.83 9.07
N LEU A 129 -4.93 -0.85 10.27
CA LEU A 129 -5.54 -0.28 11.47
C LEU A 129 -5.70 1.24 11.35
N SER A 130 -4.66 1.94 10.90
CA SER A 130 -4.68 3.38 10.72
C SER A 130 -5.73 3.79 9.67
N PHE A 131 -5.76 3.07 8.55
CA PHE A 131 -6.77 3.21 7.51
C PHE A 131 -8.18 3.01 8.06
N PHE A 132 -8.41 1.99 8.88
CA PHE A 132 -9.72 1.74 9.48
C PHE A 132 -10.15 2.86 10.44
N VAL A 133 -9.23 3.38 11.26
CA VAL A 133 -9.48 4.54 12.12
C VAL A 133 -9.85 5.76 11.28
N GLU A 134 -9.12 6.02 10.20
CA GLU A 134 -9.44 7.10 9.28
C GLU A 134 -10.84 6.95 8.68
N ALA A 135 -11.22 5.73 8.26
CA ALA A 135 -12.55 5.42 7.73
C ALA A 135 -13.68 5.72 8.72
N ILE A 136 -13.49 5.35 9.99
CA ILE A 136 -14.46 5.61 11.07
C ILE A 136 -14.67 7.12 11.23
N PHE A 137 -13.59 7.89 11.37
CA PHE A 137 -13.69 9.33 11.59
C PHE A 137 -14.21 10.08 10.36
N LEU A 138 -13.85 9.64 9.14
CA LEU A 138 -14.43 10.16 7.90
C LEU A 138 -15.94 9.93 7.85
N GLY A 139 -16.41 8.74 8.22
CA GLY A 139 -17.83 8.41 8.33
C GLY A 139 -18.54 9.30 9.36
N ILE A 140 -17.98 9.43 10.56
CA ILE A 140 -18.51 10.32 11.61
C ILE A 140 -18.56 11.77 11.11
N TYR A 141 -17.53 12.24 10.41
CA TYR A 141 -17.47 13.60 9.87
C TYR A 141 -18.55 13.84 8.79
N LEU A 142 -18.76 12.89 7.88
CA LEU A 142 -19.79 13.00 6.85
C LEU A 142 -21.21 13.05 7.42
N TYR A 143 -21.52 12.17 8.37
CA TYR A 143 -22.86 12.08 8.98
C TYR A 143 -23.08 13.03 10.15
N GLY A 144 -22.02 13.65 10.68
CA GLY A 144 -22.05 14.52 11.85
C GLY A 144 -22.37 15.99 11.55
N TRP A 145 -22.50 16.39 10.28
CA TRP A 145 -22.59 17.80 9.87
C TRP A 145 -23.71 18.59 10.55
N ASP A 146 -24.90 17.99 10.65
CA ASP A 146 -26.10 18.61 11.25
C ASP A 146 -26.41 18.03 12.65
N ARG A 147 -25.56 17.13 13.17
CA ARG A 147 -25.78 16.39 14.43
C ARG A 147 -24.82 16.76 15.56
N MET A 148 -23.78 17.56 15.28
CA MET A 148 -22.73 17.91 16.24
C MET A 148 -22.43 19.41 16.22
N PRO A 149 -22.00 19.99 17.36
CA PRO A 149 -21.58 21.38 17.39
C PRO A 149 -20.32 21.61 16.54
N PRO A 150 -20.16 22.78 15.90
CA PRO A 150 -19.11 23.02 14.89
C PRO A 150 -17.68 22.71 15.37
N ARG A 151 -17.37 22.99 16.64
CA ARG A 151 -16.05 22.71 17.23
C ARG A 151 -15.78 21.21 17.38
N ARG A 152 -16.76 20.42 17.86
CA ARG A 152 -16.61 18.96 17.98
C ARG A 152 -16.50 18.30 16.61
N HIS A 153 -17.26 18.79 15.65
CA HIS A 153 -17.20 18.32 14.26
C HIS A 153 -15.82 18.56 13.63
N LEU A 154 -15.19 19.72 13.89
CA LEU A 154 -13.81 20.00 13.47
C LEU A 154 -12.79 19.06 14.14
N LEU A 155 -12.98 18.74 15.43
CA LEU A 155 -12.06 17.85 16.16
C LEU A 155 -12.02 16.43 15.58
N MET A 156 -13.08 15.96 14.92
CA MET A 156 -13.11 14.63 14.29
C MET A 156 -12.08 14.49 13.15
N LEU A 157 -11.65 15.58 12.54
CA LEU A 157 -10.65 15.58 11.46
C LEU A 157 -9.21 15.41 11.98
N ILE A 158 -8.96 15.65 13.27
CA ILE A 158 -7.62 15.51 13.86
C ILE A 158 -7.17 14.03 13.89
N PRO A 159 -7.90 13.09 14.52
CA PRO A 159 -7.51 11.69 14.51
C PRO A 159 -7.53 11.10 13.10
N MET A 160 -8.41 11.58 12.21
CA MET A 160 -8.42 11.23 10.79
C MET A 160 -7.09 11.58 10.11
N GLY A 161 -6.60 12.82 10.27
CA GLY A 161 -5.32 13.24 9.69
C GLY A 161 -4.11 12.55 10.32
N ILE A 162 -4.12 12.33 11.63
CA ILE A 162 -3.04 11.60 12.33
C ILE A 162 -2.97 10.15 11.83
N ALA A 163 -4.12 9.48 11.70
CA ALA A 163 -4.18 8.12 11.20
C ALA A 163 -3.59 8.00 9.78
N GLY A 164 -3.92 8.93 8.88
CA GLY A 164 -3.34 8.95 7.53
C GLY A 164 -1.80 9.10 7.54
N VAL A 165 -1.25 9.94 8.43
CA VAL A 165 0.21 10.11 8.58
C VAL A 165 0.86 8.85 9.14
N VAL A 166 0.28 8.25 10.18
CA VAL A 166 0.79 6.99 10.78
C VAL A 166 0.75 5.86 9.76
N GLY A 167 -0.36 5.71 9.02
CA GLY A 167 -0.48 4.72 7.94
C GLY A 167 0.59 4.91 6.87
N THR A 168 0.79 6.15 6.40
CA THR A 168 1.84 6.49 5.42
C THR A 168 3.23 6.12 5.94
N PHE A 169 3.53 6.44 7.19
CA PHE A 169 4.81 6.09 7.81
C PHE A 169 5.05 4.58 7.83
N CYS A 170 4.04 3.78 8.21
CA CYS A 170 4.14 2.33 8.22
C CYS A 170 4.41 1.76 6.82
N VAL A 171 3.71 2.24 5.79
CA VAL A 171 3.92 1.76 4.41
C VAL A 171 5.29 2.14 3.88
N VAL A 172 5.74 3.38 4.12
CA VAL A 172 7.05 3.83 3.65
C VAL A 172 8.16 3.07 4.39
N SER A 173 7.99 2.72 5.66
CA SER A 173 8.99 1.97 6.44
C SER A 173 9.29 0.58 5.87
N VAL A 174 8.34 -0.04 5.16
CA VAL A 174 8.54 -1.33 4.48
C VAL A 174 9.61 -1.23 3.39
N ASN A 175 9.73 -0.08 2.72
CA ASN A 175 10.69 0.11 1.64
C ASN A 175 12.16 0.12 2.14
N GLU A 176 12.39 0.37 3.43
CA GLU A 176 13.72 0.48 4.01
C GLU A 176 14.23 -0.84 4.61
N VAL A 177 13.44 -1.93 4.54
CA VAL A 177 13.85 -3.24 5.05
C VAL A 177 15.09 -3.74 4.27
N PRO A 178 16.24 -3.97 4.94
CA PRO A 178 17.45 -4.42 4.27
C PRO A 178 17.25 -5.78 3.57
N PRO A 179 17.90 -6.00 2.42
CA PRO A 179 17.80 -7.27 1.69
C PRO A 179 18.50 -8.46 2.38
N GLU A 180 19.25 -8.21 3.45
CA GLU A 180 19.99 -9.19 4.25
C GLU A 180 19.39 -9.25 5.67
N PRO A 181 19.23 -10.45 6.29
CA PRO A 181 18.73 -10.60 7.66
C PRO A 181 19.72 -10.11 8.73
#